data_AF-A0AAI8L1M2-F1
#
_entry.id   AF-A0AAI8L1M2-F1
#
_cell.length_a   1.000
_cell.length_b   1.000
_cell.length_c   1.000
_cell.angle_alpha   90.00
_cell.angle_beta   90.00
_cell.angle_gamma   90.00
#
_symmetry.space_group_name_H-M   'P 1'
#
loop_
_entity.id
_entity.type
_entity.pdbx_description
1 polymer ?
#
loop_
_entity_poly.entity_id
_entity_poly.type
_entity_poly.pdbx_seq_one_letter_code
_entity_poly.pdbx_strand_id
1 'polypeptide(L)'
;MTVPEEWKHGLESDTPPAPYATDGTDFQGAVRYHYRNALKKFLKYFPVFLLLWVQIFFTKIGYLLPVAIVGMFGMIFTLVLLYGRLTSIRKCSKIFQTYPLEFRTPVEKIGMESTHTLYFRLGDQKGTPFTLRAKDALGRGRWPVGIVDGVWFAGDEPFGGAMIVPGGGELLLLQPRDWREREEDRNTAGPERVEKAKRAGIKGPFRL
;
A
#
# COMPACT_ATOMS: atom_id res chain seq x y z
N MET A 1 -24.23 8.43 3.35
CA MET A 1 -23.86 8.46 4.77
C MET A 1 -22.73 9.47 4.91
N THR A 2 -22.99 10.58 5.58
CA THR A 2 -22.04 11.67 5.83
C THR A 2 -21.05 11.25 6.91
N VAL A 3 -19.76 11.35 6.62
CA VAL A 3 -18.68 11.05 7.57
C VAL A 3 -18.77 12.05 8.74
N PRO A 4 -18.79 11.62 10.01
CA PRO A 4 -18.91 12.54 11.14
C PRO A 4 -17.69 13.47 11.25
N GLU A 5 -17.92 14.75 11.50
CA GLU A 5 -16.91 15.83 11.58
C GLU A 5 -15.73 15.50 12.52
N GLU A 6 -15.98 14.74 13.60
CA GLU A 6 -14.96 14.32 14.58
C GLU A 6 -13.83 13.46 13.97
N TRP A 7 -14.07 12.80 12.84
CA TRP A 7 -13.07 11.95 12.16
C TRP A 7 -12.18 12.72 11.18
N LYS A 8 -12.45 14.01 10.91
CA LYS A 8 -11.66 14.84 10.01
C LYS A 8 -10.32 15.29 10.63
N HIS A 9 -10.29 15.51 11.94
CA HIS A 9 -9.16 16.20 12.59
C HIS A 9 -8.12 15.28 13.26
N GLY A 10 -8.37 13.97 13.38
CA GLY A 10 -7.50 13.05 14.13
C GLY A 10 -6.80 11.94 13.33
N LEU A 11 -7.04 11.87 12.01
CA LEU A 11 -6.57 10.76 11.15
C LEU A 11 -5.64 11.19 10.02
N GLU A 12 -5.35 12.49 9.91
CA GLU A 12 -4.41 13.00 8.93
C GLU A 12 -2.99 12.53 9.28
N SER A 13 -2.23 12.13 8.26
CA SER A 13 -0.86 11.69 8.46
C SER A 13 0.03 12.90 8.76
N ASP A 14 0.71 12.90 9.92
CA ASP A 14 1.81 13.84 10.20
C ASP A 14 3.07 13.50 9.39
N THR A 15 2.91 12.96 8.18
CA THR A 15 4.04 12.55 7.36
C THR A 15 4.76 13.83 6.92
N PRO A 16 6.03 14.04 7.29
CA PRO A 16 6.78 15.20 6.83
C PRO A 16 6.86 15.18 5.29
N PRO A 17 7.01 16.35 4.65
CA PRO A 17 7.05 16.45 3.20
C PRO A 17 8.04 15.45 2.61
N ALA A 18 7.62 14.78 1.54
CA ALA A 18 8.40 13.71 0.93
C ALA A 18 9.77 14.24 0.46
N PRO A 19 10.87 13.50 0.70
CA PRO A 19 12.21 13.90 0.25
C PRO A 19 12.46 13.63 -1.25
N TYR A 20 11.40 13.48 -2.05
CA TYR A 20 11.42 13.18 -3.49
C TYR A 20 10.25 13.90 -4.18
N ALA A 21 10.31 14.04 -5.50
CA ALA A 21 9.27 14.71 -6.25
C ALA A 21 7.95 13.92 -6.18
N THR A 22 6.88 14.59 -5.75
CA THR A 22 5.52 14.03 -5.65
C THR A 22 4.58 14.59 -6.73
N ASP A 23 5.15 15.26 -7.73
CA ASP A 23 4.48 15.87 -8.89
C ASP A 23 4.25 14.85 -10.02
N GLY A 24 4.46 13.57 -9.75
CA GLY A 24 4.29 12.49 -10.72
C GLY A 24 5.45 12.31 -11.71
N THR A 25 6.46 13.19 -11.70
CA THR A 25 7.62 13.08 -12.60
C THR A 25 8.61 11.98 -12.18
N ASP A 26 8.77 11.75 -10.87
CA ASP A 26 9.68 10.74 -10.31
C ASP A 26 8.98 9.75 -9.37
N PHE A 27 8.23 8.81 -9.95
CA PHE A 27 7.67 7.69 -9.18
C PHE A 27 8.76 6.72 -8.67
N GLN A 28 9.94 6.68 -9.29
CA GLN A 28 11.03 5.81 -8.84
C GLN A 28 11.63 6.26 -7.52
N GLY A 29 11.75 7.58 -7.31
CA GLY A 29 12.14 8.19 -6.04
C GLY A 29 11.24 7.75 -4.89
N ALA A 30 9.92 7.77 -5.11
CA ALA A 30 8.94 7.31 -4.14
C ALA A 30 9.14 5.82 -3.79
N VAL A 31 9.18 4.96 -4.81
CA VAL A 31 9.38 3.51 -4.62
C VAL A 31 10.69 3.21 -3.87
N ARG A 32 11.78 3.89 -4.23
CA ARG A 32 13.10 3.71 -3.61
C ARG A 32 13.12 4.17 -2.15
N TYR A 33 12.46 5.28 -1.83
CA TYR A 33 12.35 5.77 -0.46
C TYR A 33 11.58 4.78 0.42
N HIS A 34 10.41 4.33 -0.05
CA HIS A 34 9.59 3.36 0.67
C HIS A 34 10.32 2.02 0.84
N TYR A 35 11.07 1.58 -0.16
CA TYR A 35 11.93 0.38 -0.09
C TYR A 35 13.02 0.53 0.98
N ARG A 36 13.76 1.66 0.96
CA ARG A 36 14.81 1.95 1.96
C ARG A 36 14.25 2.01 3.37
N ASN A 37 13.07 2.61 3.55
CA ASN A 37 12.45 2.71 4.87
C ASN A 37 11.99 1.35 5.41
N ALA A 38 11.40 0.50 4.55
CA ALA A 38 11.05 -0.87 4.89
C ALA A 38 12.30 -1.68 5.31
N LEU A 39 13.39 -1.55 4.53
CA LEU A 39 14.65 -2.23 4.82
C LEU A 39 15.32 -1.73 6.11
N LYS A 40 15.31 -0.40 6.36
CA LYS A 40 15.85 0.19 7.59
C LYS A 40 15.14 -0.32 8.83
N LYS A 41 13.80 -0.41 8.79
CA LYS A 41 13.01 -1.00 9.89
C LYS A 41 13.37 -2.47 10.08
N PHE A 42 13.49 -3.24 9.00
CA PHE A 42 13.90 -4.64 9.09
C PHE A 42 15.29 -4.80 9.71
N LEU A 43 16.29 -4.05 9.23
CA LEU A 43 17.66 -4.11 9.75
C LEU A 43 17.77 -3.66 11.21
N LYS A 44 16.84 -2.84 11.71
CA LYS A 44 16.78 -2.45 13.12
C LYS A 44 16.27 -3.59 14.03
N TYR A 45 15.24 -4.31 13.61
CA TYR A 45 14.57 -5.31 14.46
C TYR A 45 15.09 -6.74 14.27
N PHE A 46 15.43 -7.10 13.04
CA PHE A 46 15.85 -8.46 12.69
C PHE A 46 17.09 -8.94 13.47
N PRO A 47 18.18 -8.15 13.61
CA PRO A 47 19.34 -8.59 14.37
C PRO A 47 19.04 -8.85 15.85
N VAL A 48 18.12 -8.08 16.45
CA VAL A 48 17.72 -8.27 17.85
C VAL A 48 17.06 -9.63 18.03
N PHE A 49 16.07 -9.95 17.20
CA PHE A 49 15.39 -11.25 17.25
C PHE A 49 16.30 -12.42 16.88
N LEU A 50 17.21 -12.21 15.93
CA LEU A 50 18.22 -13.20 15.55
C LEU A 50 19.15 -13.52 16.73
N LEU A 51 19.64 -12.50 17.44
CA LEU A 51 20.48 -12.69 18.62
C LEU A 51 19.75 -13.42 19.75
N LEU A 52 18.48 -13.07 20.01
CA LEU A 52 17.65 -13.75 21.01
C LEU A 52 17.44 -15.22 20.69
N TRP A 53 17.38 -15.58 19.41
CA TRP A 53 17.26 -16.96 18.95
C TRP A 53 18.60 -17.70 19.00
N VAL A 54 19.67 -17.11 18.45
CA VAL A 54 20.99 -17.76 18.29
C VAL A 54 21.69 -18.04 19.62
N GLN A 55 21.44 -17.23 20.67
CA GLN A 55 22.08 -17.44 21.98
C GLN A 55 21.89 -18.85 22.58
N ILE A 56 20.82 -19.57 22.21
CA ILE A 56 20.55 -20.92 22.72
C ILE A 56 21.63 -21.93 22.31
N PHE A 57 22.25 -21.74 21.14
CA PHE A 57 23.29 -22.61 20.62
C PHE A 57 24.63 -22.44 21.37
N PHE A 58 24.87 -21.26 21.93
CA PHE A 58 26.13 -20.94 22.61
C PHE A 58 26.08 -21.20 24.11
N THR A 59 24.94 -20.94 24.74
CA THR A 59 24.84 -20.93 26.21
C THR A 59 24.48 -22.29 26.82
N LYS A 60 23.81 -23.18 26.07
CA LYS A 60 23.32 -24.49 26.58
C LYS A 60 22.54 -24.40 27.90
N ILE A 61 21.92 -23.25 28.20
CA ILE A 61 21.13 -23.01 29.42
C ILE A 61 19.65 -23.21 29.10
N GLY A 62 19.01 -24.17 29.76
CA GLY A 62 17.59 -24.50 29.55
C GLY A 62 16.63 -23.35 29.86
N TYR A 63 16.99 -22.43 30.76
CA TYR A 63 16.17 -21.27 31.12
C TYR A 63 16.03 -20.22 30.01
N LEU A 64 16.90 -20.24 28.99
CA LEU A 64 16.85 -19.29 27.87
C LEU A 64 15.91 -19.76 26.73
N LEU A 65 15.34 -20.96 26.85
CA LEU A 65 14.48 -21.55 25.83
C LEU A 65 13.22 -20.70 25.52
N PRO A 66 12.50 -20.13 26.51
CA PRO A 66 11.38 -19.21 26.22
C PRO A 66 11.82 -17.95 25.46
N VAL A 67 13.01 -17.41 25.79
CA VAL A 67 13.57 -16.22 25.13
C VAL A 67 13.92 -16.53 23.67
N ALA A 68 14.49 -17.71 23.42
CA ALA A 68 14.79 -18.17 22.07
C ALA A 68 13.53 -18.38 21.22
N ILE A 69 12.44 -18.89 21.82
CA ILE A 69 11.14 -19.00 21.15
C ILE A 69 10.61 -17.62 20.73
N VAL A 70 10.66 -16.63 21.63
CA VAL A 70 10.27 -15.24 21.31
C VAL A 70 11.15 -14.67 20.19
N GLY A 71 12.46 -14.93 20.24
CA GLY A 71 13.40 -14.59 19.17
C GLY A 71 13.00 -15.19 17.82
N MET A 72 12.69 -16.49 17.79
CA MET A 72 12.27 -17.19 16.58
C MET A 72 10.98 -16.58 15.98
N PHE A 73 9.95 -16.39 16.80
CA PHE A 73 8.68 -15.82 16.32
C PHE A 73 8.84 -14.38 15.86
N GLY A 74 9.62 -13.56 16.58
CA GLY A 74 9.91 -12.19 16.15
C GLY A 74 10.69 -12.14 14.83
N MET A 75 11.63 -13.07 14.62
CA MET A 75 12.35 -13.20 13.35
C MET A 75 11.41 -13.56 12.20
N ILE A 76 10.55 -14.58 12.37
CA ILE A 76 9.57 -14.98 11.36
C ILE A 76 8.61 -13.83 11.06
N PHE A 77 8.11 -13.16 12.10
CA PHE A 77 7.17 -12.04 11.96
C PHE A 77 7.80 -10.87 11.20
N THR A 78 9.04 -10.48 11.53
CA THR A 78 9.74 -9.40 10.83
C THR A 78 10.03 -9.73 9.37
N LEU A 79 10.35 -10.99 9.05
CA LEU A 79 10.50 -11.48 7.67
C LEU A 79 9.18 -11.42 6.89
N VAL A 80 8.07 -11.87 7.49
CA VAL A 80 6.73 -11.83 6.87
C VAL A 80 6.32 -10.38 6.60
N LEU A 81 6.56 -9.46 7.55
CA LEU A 81 6.28 -8.04 7.37
C LEU A 81 7.13 -7.40 6.27
N LEU A 82 8.43 -7.73 6.22
CA LEU A 82 9.31 -7.25 5.15
C LEU A 82 8.82 -7.74 3.79
N TYR A 83 8.54 -9.04 3.68
CA TYR A 83 8.05 -9.65 2.44
C TYR A 83 6.73 -9.00 1.98
N GLY A 84 5.79 -8.79 2.90
CA GLY A 84 4.52 -8.10 2.61
C GLY A 84 4.74 -6.67 2.09
N ARG A 85 5.59 -5.88 2.75
CA ARG A 85 5.90 -4.50 2.32
C ARG A 85 6.63 -4.47 0.97
N LEU A 86 7.62 -5.33 0.78
CA LEU A 86 8.39 -5.39 -0.47
C LEU A 86 7.53 -5.83 -1.65
N THR A 87 6.64 -6.81 -1.45
CA THR A 87 5.72 -7.24 -2.51
C THR A 87 4.73 -6.15 -2.88
N SER A 88 4.19 -5.41 -1.90
CA SER A 88 3.35 -4.23 -2.16
C SER A 88 4.10 -3.15 -2.94
N ILE A 89 5.30 -2.77 -2.51
CA ILE A 89 6.12 -1.75 -3.19
C ILE A 89 6.49 -2.18 -4.62
N ARG A 90 6.87 -3.45 -4.81
CA ARG A 90 7.16 -4.01 -6.15
C ARG A 90 5.93 -3.99 -7.06
N LYS A 91 4.73 -4.26 -6.52
CA LYS A 91 3.48 -4.14 -7.28
C LYS A 91 3.22 -2.71 -7.71
N CYS A 92 3.35 -1.73 -6.81
CA CYS A 92 3.23 -0.32 -7.18
C CYS A 92 4.20 0.05 -8.31
N SER A 93 5.48 -0.33 -8.16
CA SER A 93 6.49 -0.08 -9.18
C SER A 93 6.14 -0.69 -10.54
N LYS A 94 5.59 -1.91 -10.54
CA LYS A 94 5.21 -2.60 -11.77
C LYS A 94 3.97 -1.96 -12.42
N ILE A 95 3.04 -1.46 -11.62
CA ILE A 95 1.86 -0.72 -12.07
C ILE A 95 2.28 0.61 -12.70
N PHE A 96 3.13 1.40 -12.03
CA PHE A 96 3.65 2.68 -12.57
C PHE A 96 4.48 2.52 -13.85
N GLN A 97 5.10 1.36 -14.06
CA GLN A 97 5.80 1.06 -15.33
C GLN A 97 4.87 0.69 -16.47
N THR A 98 3.67 0.19 -16.17
CA THR A 98 2.72 -0.33 -17.18
C THR A 98 1.62 0.66 -17.53
N TYR A 99 1.23 1.50 -16.56
CA TYR A 99 0.19 2.50 -16.69
C TYR A 99 0.80 3.90 -16.62
N PRO A 100 0.38 4.83 -17.50
CA PRO A 100 0.77 6.23 -17.37
C PRO A 100 0.26 6.79 -16.03
N LEU A 101 1.03 7.70 -15.46
CA LEU A 101 0.65 8.43 -14.26
C LEU A 101 -0.26 9.59 -14.68
N GLU A 102 -1.50 9.58 -14.21
CA GLU A 102 -2.49 10.61 -14.54
C GLU A 102 -2.94 11.31 -13.26
N PHE A 103 -2.94 12.63 -13.28
CA PHE A 103 -3.46 13.41 -12.16
C PHE A 103 -4.99 13.37 -12.20
N ARG A 104 -5.61 12.81 -11.16
CA ARG A 104 -7.06 12.66 -11.07
C ARG A 104 -7.61 13.50 -9.92
N THR A 105 -8.57 14.34 -10.27
CA THR A 105 -9.36 15.19 -9.37
C THR A 105 -10.83 15.15 -9.79
N PRO A 106 -11.78 15.34 -8.88
CA PRO A 106 -11.65 15.31 -7.41
C PRO A 106 -11.55 13.87 -6.86
N VAL A 107 -11.09 13.72 -5.60
CA VAL A 107 -11.12 12.43 -4.88
C VAL A 107 -12.19 12.49 -3.79
N GLU A 108 -13.28 11.76 -3.98
CA GLU A 108 -14.35 11.67 -2.98
C GLU A 108 -14.00 10.64 -1.91
N LYS A 109 -13.92 11.10 -0.65
CA LYS A 109 -13.74 10.24 0.51
C LYS A 109 -15.07 9.55 0.85
N ILE A 110 -15.14 8.22 0.71
CA ILE A 110 -16.36 7.45 1.01
C ILE A 110 -16.34 6.95 2.45
N GLY A 111 -15.18 6.53 2.97
CA GLY A 111 -15.07 6.07 4.35
C GLY A 111 -13.79 5.30 4.63
N MET A 112 -13.68 4.77 5.84
CA MET A 112 -12.56 3.95 6.31
C MET A 112 -13.14 2.77 7.09
N GLU A 113 -12.80 1.54 6.71
CA GLU A 113 -13.36 0.34 7.38
C GLU A 113 -12.42 -0.22 8.45
N SER A 114 -11.11 0.03 8.33
CA SER A 114 -10.14 -0.28 9.36
C SER A 114 -9.04 0.75 9.35
N THR A 115 -8.22 0.78 10.41
CA THR A 115 -7.07 1.68 10.51
C THR A 115 -6.26 1.66 9.20
N HIS A 116 -6.10 0.52 8.52
CA HIS A 116 -5.21 0.37 7.37
C HIS A 116 -5.90 0.35 5.98
N THR A 117 -7.20 0.58 5.89
CA THR A 117 -7.96 0.45 4.63
C THR A 117 -8.85 1.67 4.40
N LEU A 118 -8.57 2.40 3.32
CA LEU A 118 -9.31 3.61 2.92
C LEU A 118 -10.27 3.29 1.77
N TYR A 119 -11.46 3.90 1.75
CA TYR A 119 -12.39 3.84 0.63
C TYR A 119 -12.56 5.22 0.01
N PHE A 120 -12.35 5.30 -1.30
CA PHE A 120 -12.52 6.53 -2.04
C PHE A 120 -13.04 6.25 -3.45
N ARG A 121 -13.48 7.31 -4.10
CA ARG A 121 -13.92 7.32 -5.49
C ARG A 121 -13.20 8.43 -6.22
N LEU A 122 -12.79 8.14 -7.45
CA LEU A 122 -12.20 9.13 -8.34
C LEU A 122 -13.36 9.82 -9.08
N GLY A 123 -13.34 11.15 -9.18
CA GLY A 123 -14.43 11.91 -9.81
C GLY A 123 -14.47 11.75 -11.32
N ASP A 124 -13.33 11.49 -11.97
CA ASP A 124 -13.19 11.39 -13.43
C ASP A 124 -13.20 9.93 -13.94
N GLN A 125 -14.03 9.08 -13.34
CA GLN A 125 -14.18 7.70 -13.79
C GLN A 125 -15.06 7.64 -15.03
N LYS A 126 -14.57 6.98 -16.09
CA LYS A 126 -15.38 6.70 -17.27
C LYS A 126 -16.33 5.54 -16.99
N GLY A 127 -17.64 5.82 -16.89
CA GLY A 127 -18.69 4.82 -16.71
C GLY A 127 -19.24 4.75 -15.28
N THR A 128 -19.58 3.55 -14.81
CA THR A 128 -20.15 3.34 -13.48
C THR A 128 -19.13 3.66 -12.38
N PRO A 129 -19.45 4.51 -11.39
CA PRO A 129 -18.48 4.90 -10.36
C PRO A 129 -18.08 3.70 -9.49
N PHE A 130 -16.83 3.26 -9.60
CA PHE A 130 -16.15 2.27 -8.79
C PHE A 130 -15.71 2.87 -7.45
N THR A 131 -16.09 2.18 -6.38
CA THR A 131 -15.52 2.41 -5.06
C THR A 131 -14.21 1.66 -4.94
N LEU A 132 -13.11 2.38 -4.75
CA LEU A 132 -11.76 1.82 -4.65
C LEU A 132 -11.35 1.73 -3.18
N ARG A 133 -10.77 0.57 -2.84
CA ARG A 133 -10.10 0.25 -1.59
C ARG A 133 -8.61 0.58 -1.72
N ALA A 134 -8.11 1.47 -0.88
CA ALA A 134 -6.71 1.84 -0.76
C ALA A 134 -6.05 1.20 0.46
N LYS A 135 -4.79 0.77 0.31
CA LYS A 135 -3.89 0.43 1.42
C LYS A 135 -2.52 1.03 1.19
N ASP A 136 -1.92 1.61 2.24
CA ASP A 136 -0.54 2.09 2.19
C ASP A 136 0.43 0.92 1.96
N ALA A 137 1.34 1.06 1.02
CA ALA A 137 2.42 0.13 0.74
C ALA A 137 3.33 -0.12 1.97
N LEU A 138 3.47 0.84 2.88
CA LEU A 138 4.14 0.67 4.17
C LEU A 138 3.25 0.08 5.27
N GLY A 139 1.96 -0.06 5.00
CA GLY A 139 0.95 -0.48 5.96
C GLY A 139 0.77 0.54 7.07
N ARG A 140 0.84 1.84 6.77
CA ARG A 140 0.32 2.86 7.69
C ARG A 140 -1.19 2.96 7.48
N GLY A 141 -1.85 3.35 8.55
CA GLY A 141 -3.30 3.39 8.61
C GLY A 141 -3.85 4.78 8.87
N ARG A 142 -3.40 5.76 8.10
CA ARG A 142 -3.81 7.16 8.24
C ARG A 142 -4.23 7.71 6.91
N TRP A 143 -5.09 8.72 6.94
CA TRP A 143 -5.46 9.48 5.76
C TRP A 143 -4.28 10.35 5.34
N PRO A 144 -3.79 10.22 4.11
CA PRO A 144 -2.76 11.11 3.61
C PRO A 144 -3.29 12.55 3.53
N VAL A 145 -2.49 13.50 4.03
CA VAL A 145 -2.76 14.93 3.83
C VAL A 145 -2.70 15.24 2.32
N GLY A 146 -3.64 16.04 1.82
CA GLY A 146 -3.68 16.46 0.41
C GLY A 146 -4.33 15.48 -0.56
N ILE A 147 -4.85 14.34 -0.10
CA ILE A 147 -5.54 13.37 -0.98
C ILE A 147 -6.81 13.96 -1.64
N VAL A 148 -7.46 14.92 -0.99
CA VAL A 148 -8.70 15.57 -1.49
C VAL A 148 -8.40 16.47 -2.68
N ASP A 149 -7.21 17.08 -2.68
CA ASP A 149 -6.77 18.03 -3.70
C ASP A 149 -6.38 17.35 -5.02
N GLY A 150 -6.21 16.02 -4.99
CA GLY A 150 -5.93 15.19 -6.14
C GLY A 150 -4.84 14.17 -5.88
N VAL A 151 -4.82 13.13 -6.72
CA VAL A 151 -3.83 12.06 -6.64
C VAL A 151 -3.28 11.73 -8.02
N TRP A 152 -2.02 11.31 -8.05
CA TRP A 152 -1.43 10.72 -9.23
C TRP A 152 -1.80 9.24 -9.29
N PHE A 153 -2.76 8.89 -10.12
CA PHE A 153 -3.27 7.53 -10.29
C PHE A 153 -2.61 6.86 -11.49
N ALA A 154 -2.23 5.59 -11.32
CA ALA A 154 -1.83 4.71 -12.40
C ALA A 154 -2.52 3.36 -12.24
N GLY A 155 -3.32 2.98 -13.22
CA GLY A 155 -4.07 1.75 -13.18
C GLY A 155 -5.30 1.81 -14.06
N ASP A 156 -6.24 0.94 -13.74
CA ASP A 156 -7.46 0.76 -14.49
C ASP A 156 -8.59 0.49 -13.49
N GLU A 157 -9.64 1.31 -13.49
CA GLU A 157 -10.67 1.31 -12.43
C GLU A 157 -11.30 -0.08 -12.13
N PRO A 158 -11.64 -0.91 -13.13
CA PRO A 158 -12.19 -2.26 -12.90
C PRO A 158 -11.18 -3.25 -12.30
N PHE A 159 -9.88 -2.98 -12.44
CA PHE A 159 -8.79 -3.83 -11.96
C PHE A 159 -8.05 -3.24 -10.75
N GLY A 160 -8.18 -1.95 -10.48
CA GLY A 160 -7.40 -1.22 -9.49
C GLY A 160 -6.07 -0.69 -10.05
N GLY A 161 -5.15 -0.36 -9.15
CA GLY A 161 -3.95 0.37 -9.52
C GLY A 161 -3.07 0.76 -8.33
N ALA A 162 -2.28 1.79 -8.53
CA ALA A 162 -1.49 2.43 -7.49
C ALA A 162 -1.62 3.95 -7.63
N MET A 163 -1.49 4.66 -6.51
CA MET A 163 -1.45 6.12 -6.53
C MET A 163 -0.38 6.70 -5.62
N ILE A 164 0.07 7.90 -5.97
CA ILE A 164 0.95 8.76 -5.18
C ILE A 164 0.16 9.98 -4.73
N VAL A 165 0.19 10.26 -3.42
CA VAL A 165 -0.40 11.49 -2.89
C VAL A 165 0.62 12.64 -2.96
N PRO A 166 0.27 13.78 -3.59
CA PRO A 166 1.10 14.97 -3.62
C PRO A 166 1.49 15.47 -2.20
N GLY A 167 2.69 16.00 -2.04
CA GLY A 167 3.22 16.51 -0.77
C GLY A 167 3.77 15.41 0.14
N GLY A 168 2.91 14.48 0.59
CA GLY A 168 3.29 13.40 1.50
C GLY A 168 4.02 12.23 0.85
N GLY A 169 3.83 12.03 -0.47
CA GLY A 169 4.47 10.96 -1.24
C GLY A 169 3.98 9.55 -0.86
N GLU A 170 2.86 9.44 -0.16
CA GLU A 170 2.34 8.16 0.29
C GLU A 170 1.93 7.30 -0.91
N LEU A 171 2.37 6.04 -0.90
CA LEU A 171 2.08 5.06 -1.96
C LEU A 171 0.91 4.19 -1.55
N LEU A 172 -0.18 4.30 -2.27
CA LEU A 172 -1.40 3.56 -1.99
C LEU A 172 -1.67 2.54 -3.10
N LEU A 173 -1.84 1.28 -2.72
CA LEU A 173 -2.33 0.21 -3.58
C LEU A 173 -3.84 0.22 -3.60
N LEU A 174 -4.40 0.14 -4.80
CA LEU A 174 -5.81 0.32 -5.06
C LEU A 174 -6.42 -0.94 -5.63
N GLN A 175 -7.62 -1.26 -5.15
CA GLN A 175 -8.41 -2.36 -5.66
C GLN A 175 -9.90 -2.02 -5.58
N PRO A 176 -10.73 -2.43 -6.54
CA PRO A 176 -12.18 -2.37 -6.38
C PRO A 176 -12.62 -3.04 -5.07
N ARG A 177 -13.48 -2.35 -4.31
CA ARG A 177 -14.06 -2.86 -3.06
C ARG A 177 -14.74 -4.22 -3.30
N ASP A 178 -15.64 -4.26 -4.26
CA ASP A 178 -16.47 -5.44 -4.55
C ASP A 178 -15.85 -6.25 -5.70
N TRP A 179 -14.60 -6.70 -5.50
CA TRP A 179 -13.83 -7.39 -6.55
C TRP A 179 -14.61 -8.53 -7.21
N ARG A 180 -15.32 -9.36 -6.42
CA ARG A 180 -16.06 -10.51 -6.95
C ARG A 180 -17.33 -10.09 -7.70
N GLU A 181 -18.05 -9.10 -7.19
CA GLU A 181 -19.31 -8.64 -7.78
C GLU A 181 -19.08 -7.88 -9.09
N ARG A 182 -17.88 -7.29 -9.24
CA ARG A 182 -17.46 -6.51 -10.41
C ARG A 182 -16.68 -7.33 -11.44
N GLU A 183 -16.90 -8.64 -11.47
CA GLU A 183 -16.27 -9.51 -12.47
C GLU A 183 -16.76 -9.23 -13.89
N GLU A 184 -18.04 -8.92 -14.04
CA GLU A 184 -18.64 -8.55 -15.33
C GLU A 184 -18.01 -7.29 -15.93
N ASP A 185 -17.75 -6.27 -15.11
CA ASP A 185 -17.06 -5.03 -15.51
C ASP A 185 -15.64 -5.31 -16.02
N ARG A 186 -14.93 -6.29 -15.45
CA ARG A 186 -13.59 -6.70 -15.90
C ARG A 186 -13.61 -7.53 -17.18
N ASN A 187 -14.61 -8.41 -17.32
CA ASN A 187 -14.77 -9.23 -18.50
C ASN A 187 -15.17 -8.38 -19.72
N THR A 188 -15.96 -7.33 -19.48
CA THR A 188 -16.44 -6.41 -20.53
C THR A 188 -15.40 -5.32 -20.86
N ALA A 189 -14.37 -5.12 -20.04
CA ALA A 189 -13.30 -4.13 -20.29
C ALA A 189 -12.49 -4.39 -21.58
N GLY A 190 -12.61 -5.59 -22.16
CA GLY A 190 -11.94 -5.96 -23.41
C GLY A 190 -10.54 -6.56 -23.18
N PRO A 191 -10.06 -7.37 -24.15
CA PRO A 191 -8.85 -8.16 -24.00
C PRO A 191 -7.59 -7.31 -23.76
N GLU A 192 -7.51 -6.13 -24.38
CA GLU A 192 -6.37 -5.22 -24.24
C GLU A 192 -6.17 -4.73 -22.79
N ARG A 193 -7.26 -4.33 -22.12
CA ARG A 193 -7.23 -3.87 -20.72
C ARG A 193 -6.89 -5.02 -19.76
N VAL A 194 -7.43 -6.21 -20.01
CA VAL A 194 -7.10 -7.42 -19.25
C VAL A 194 -5.62 -7.78 -19.38
N GLU A 195 -5.06 -7.73 -20.59
CA GLU A 195 -3.63 -7.99 -20.81
C GLU A 195 -2.73 -6.92 -20.19
N LYS A 196 -3.14 -5.66 -20.24
CA LYS A 196 -2.42 -4.56 -19.58
C LYS A 196 -2.41 -4.74 -18.06
N ALA A 197 -3.54 -5.13 -17.46
CA ALA A 197 -3.64 -5.46 -16.04
C ALA A 197 -2.75 -6.66 -15.65
N LYS A 198 -2.73 -7.72 -16.48
CA LYS A 198 -1.82 -8.86 -16.30
C LYS A 198 -0.35 -8.46 -16.39
N ARG A 199 0.02 -7.60 -17.35
CA ARG A 199 1.39 -7.04 -17.48
C ARG A 199 1.78 -6.23 -16.26
N ALA A 200 0.86 -5.47 -15.69
CA ALA A 200 1.06 -4.74 -14.43
C ALA A 200 1.11 -5.65 -13.17
N GLY A 201 0.82 -6.95 -13.32
CA GLY A 201 0.82 -7.92 -12.22
C GLY A 201 -0.50 -7.96 -11.42
N ILE A 202 -1.56 -7.35 -11.94
CA ILE A 202 -2.91 -7.38 -11.37
C ILE A 202 -3.62 -8.64 -11.92
N LYS A 203 -3.37 -9.78 -11.29
CA LYS A 203 -3.95 -11.09 -11.71
C LYS A 203 -5.17 -11.51 -10.90
N GLY A 204 -5.44 -10.83 -9.79
CA GLY A 204 -6.45 -11.23 -8.82
C GLY A 204 -6.48 -10.23 -7.67
N PRO A 205 -7.37 -10.46 -6.69
CA PRO A 205 -7.53 -9.54 -5.58
C PRO A 205 -6.22 -9.43 -4.79
N PHE A 206 -5.86 -8.20 -4.42
CA PHE A 206 -4.75 -8.00 -3.52
C PHE A 206 -5.19 -8.41 -2.10
N ARG A 207 -4.27 -9.02 -1.34
CA ARG A 207 -4.43 -9.09 0.12
C ARG A 207 -4.16 -7.70 0.70
N LEU A 208 -5.18 -6.85 0.65
CA LEU A 208 -5.24 -5.57 1.36
C LEU A 208 -5.72 -5.81 2.79
#